data_AF-A0AAF0QNQ3-F1
#
_entry.id   AF-A0AAF0QNQ3-F1
#
_cell.length_a   1.000
_cell.length_b   1.000
_cell.length_c   1.000
_cell.angle_alpha   90.00
_cell.angle_beta   90.00
_cell.angle_gamma   90.00
#
_symmetry.space_group_name_H-M   'P 1'
#
loop_
_entity.id
_entity.type
_entity.pdbx_description
1 polymer ?
#
loop_
_entity_poly.entity_id
_entity_poly.type
_entity_poly.pdbx_seq_one_letter_code
_entity_poly.pdbx_strand_id
1 'polypeptide(L)'
;MDCINRSYSLNNISSLKNLSTLRLLCYADESFPSLKFVISCQKLQKLWLRGNIEKLPLFPDSITMMVLWKSKLMEDPMPILGMLPNLRNLELEEAYEGKEIACCDNSFSQLEFLRLHHLDKLETWHLSTSAMPSIKGLDIKYCPHLYHIPKRMQDVEITPFWPVS
;
A
#
# COMPACT_ATOMS: atom_id res chain seq x y z
N MET A 1 -15.21 -28.55 21.17
CA MET A 1 -14.23 -27.62 21.77
C MET A 1 -14.42 -26.32 21.04
N ASP A 2 -15.13 -25.39 21.65
CA ASP A 2 -15.45 -24.10 21.05
C ASP A 2 -14.17 -23.28 20.94
N CYS A 3 -13.74 -23.03 19.70
CA CYS A 3 -12.68 -22.08 19.41
C CYS A 3 -13.21 -20.70 19.82
N ILE A 4 -12.74 -20.17 20.95
CA ILE A 4 -12.95 -18.76 21.29
C ILE A 4 -12.20 -17.96 20.23
N ASN A 5 -12.89 -17.62 19.15
CA ASN A 5 -12.40 -16.71 18.15
C ASN A 5 -12.36 -15.33 18.81
N ARG A 6 -11.18 -14.87 19.23
CA ARG A 6 -11.02 -13.53 19.78
C ARG A 6 -11.20 -12.54 18.63
N SER A 7 -12.44 -12.09 18.41
CA SER A 7 -12.72 -11.05 17.43
C SER A 7 -12.39 -9.69 18.03
N TYR A 8 -11.28 -9.09 17.62
CA TYR A 8 -10.96 -7.71 17.94
C TYR A 8 -11.67 -6.79 16.94
N SER A 9 -12.57 -5.92 17.39
CA SER A 9 -13.25 -4.95 16.52
C SER A 9 -12.53 -3.60 16.55
N LEU A 10 -12.19 -3.08 15.38
CA LEU A 10 -11.54 -1.78 15.22
C LEU A 10 -12.54 -0.65 14.87
N ASN A 11 -13.84 -0.95 14.84
CA ASN A 11 -14.86 -0.04 14.33
C ASN A 11 -14.93 1.30 15.08
N ASN A 12 -14.60 1.32 16.38
CA ASN A 12 -14.63 2.53 17.19
C ASN A 12 -13.60 3.58 16.74
N ILE A 13 -12.55 3.20 16.02
CA ILE A 13 -11.56 4.15 15.47
C ILE A 13 -12.23 5.14 14.51
N SER A 14 -13.27 4.71 13.78
CA SER A 14 -14.04 5.58 12.88
C SER A 14 -14.75 6.75 13.57
N SER A 15 -14.94 6.69 14.90
CA SER A 15 -15.55 7.78 15.68
C SER A 15 -14.59 8.97 15.91
N LEU A 16 -13.29 8.79 15.65
CA LEU A 16 -12.26 9.81 15.83
C LEU A 16 -12.32 10.83 14.68
N LYS A 17 -13.16 11.86 14.84
CA LYS A 17 -13.48 12.87 13.81
C LYS A 17 -12.29 13.64 13.21
N ASN A 18 -11.14 13.65 13.89
CA ASN A 18 -9.94 14.37 13.48
C ASN A 18 -8.72 13.46 13.29
N LEU A 19 -8.95 12.14 13.14
CA LEU A 19 -7.86 11.19 12.90
C LEU A 19 -7.24 11.45 11.52
N SER A 20 -6.04 12.04 11.51
CA SER A 20 -5.26 12.31 10.30
C SER A 20 -4.18 11.26 10.04
N THR A 21 -3.73 10.56 11.09
CA THR A 21 -2.68 9.55 11.04
C THR A 21 -3.14 8.33 11.82
N LEU A 22 -3.08 7.16 11.19
CA LEU A 22 -3.38 5.88 11.82
C LEU A 22 -2.21 4.93 11.59
N ARG A 23 -1.71 4.34 12.67
CA ARG A 23 -0.70 3.28 12.63
C ARG A 23 -1.26 2.07 13.36
N LEU A 24 -1.37 0.95 12.66
CA LEU A 24 -1.79 -0.32 13.23
C LEU A 24 -0.70 -1.36 13.04
N LEU A 25 -0.40 -2.09 14.10
CA LEU A 25 0.63 -3.11 14.13
C LEU A 25 0.02 -4.40 14.69
N CYS A 26 0.01 -5.45 13.89
CA CYS A 26 -0.34 -6.81 14.26
C CYS A 26 0.92 -7.67 14.14
N TYR A 27 1.42 -8.13 15.29
CA TYR A 27 2.69 -8.89 15.38
C TYR A 27 2.48 -10.40 15.49
N ALA A 28 1.26 -10.86 15.76
CA ALA A 28 0.95 -12.28 15.75
C ALA A 28 0.97 -12.78 14.30
N ASP A 29 1.13 -14.09 14.11
CA ASP A 29 0.91 -14.75 12.80
C ASP A 29 -0.58 -14.70 12.35
N GLU A 30 -1.40 -13.93 13.06
CA GLU A 30 -2.81 -13.67 12.77
C GLU A 30 -2.98 -12.49 11.82
N SER A 31 -4.00 -12.57 10.97
CA SER A 31 -4.44 -11.48 10.11
C SER A 31 -5.08 -10.35 10.92
N PHE A 32 -4.97 -9.12 10.41
CA PHE A 32 -5.78 -8.02 10.90
C PHE A 32 -7.27 -8.40 10.89
N PRO A 33 -8.03 -8.01 11.92
CA PRO A 33 -9.48 -8.01 11.80
C PRO A 33 -9.91 -7.07 10.67
N SER A 34 -11.16 -7.21 10.21
CA SER A 34 -11.75 -6.40 9.14
C SER A 34 -11.41 -4.91 9.25
N LEU A 35 -10.69 -4.38 8.26
CA LEU A 35 -10.29 -2.98 8.16
C LEU A 35 -11.35 -2.08 7.48
N LYS A 36 -12.60 -2.57 7.35
CA LYS A 36 -13.69 -1.82 6.68
C LYS A 36 -13.97 -0.45 7.29
N PHE A 37 -13.65 -0.22 8.56
CA PHE A 37 -13.85 1.09 9.21
C PHE A 37 -12.99 2.21 8.62
N VAL A 38 -11.91 1.87 7.90
CA VAL A 38 -10.95 2.84 7.35
C VAL A 38 -11.64 3.79 6.37
N ILE A 39 -12.57 3.31 5.54
CA ILE A 39 -13.36 4.15 4.61
C ILE A 39 -14.16 5.24 5.32
N SER A 40 -14.52 5.04 6.59
CA SER A 40 -15.26 6.03 7.38
C SER A 40 -14.36 7.14 7.96
N CYS A 41 -13.04 6.98 7.91
CA CYS A 41 -12.08 7.94 8.46
C CYS A 41 -11.78 9.06 7.44
N GLN A 42 -12.76 9.92 7.17
CA GLN A 42 -12.72 10.89 6.05
C GLN A 42 -11.57 11.92 6.12
N LYS A 43 -10.93 12.13 7.27
CA LYS A 43 -9.77 13.03 7.43
C LYS A 43 -8.42 12.29 7.47
N LEU A 44 -8.41 10.97 7.28
CA LEU A 44 -7.23 10.15 7.39
C LEU A 44 -6.31 10.38 6.18
N GLN A 45 -5.14 10.96 6.43
CA GLN A 45 -4.16 11.28 5.41
C GLN A 45 -3.04 10.25 5.34
N LYS A 46 -2.59 9.76 6.50
CA LYS A 46 -1.42 8.88 6.58
C LYS A 46 -1.78 7.57 7.26
N LEU A 47 -1.59 6.46 6.56
CA LEU A 47 -1.95 5.12 7.04
C LEU A 47 -0.74 4.19 7.00
N TRP A 48 -0.40 3.60 8.15
CA TRP A 48 0.60 2.54 8.27
C TRP A 48 -0.07 1.27 8.80
N LEU A 49 0.06 0.18 8.05
CA LEU A 49 -0.43 -1.13 8.43
C LEU A 49 0.74 -2.09 8.44
N ARG A 50 1.09 -2.61 9.61
CA ARG A 50 2.08 -3.68 9.75
C ARG A 50 1.42 -4.96 10.21
N GLY A 51 1.50 -6.03 9.43
CA GLY A 51 0.91 -7.33 9.73
C GLY A 51 -0.04 -7.81 8.63
N ASN A 52 -0.41 -9.10 8.69
CA ASN A 52 -1.09 -9.80 7.60
C ASN A 52 -2.48 -9.20 7.29
N ILE A 53 -2.81 -9.01 6.02
CA ILE A 53 -4.10 -8.48 5.54
C ILE A 53 -4.66 -9.47 4.52
N GLU A 54 -5.80 -10.09 4.81
CA GLU A 54 -6.44 -11.01 3.86
C GLU A 54 -6.91 -10.30 2.59
N LYS A 55 -7.51 -9.12 2.77
CA LYS A 55 -8.03 -8.30 1.67
C LYS A 55 -7.98 -6.83 2.02
N LEU A 56 -7.53 -6.01 1.07
CA LEU A 56 -7.54 -4.55 1.24
C LEU A 56 -8.98 -4.03 1.36
N PRO A 57 -9.25 -3.12 2.32
CA PRO A 57 -10.53 -2.42 2.37
C PRO A 57 -10.59 -1.36 1.27
N LEU A 58 -11.75 -0.71 1.14
CA LEU A 58 -11.81 0.59 0.48
C LEU A 58 -11.22 1.66 1.41
N PHE A 59 -10.61 2.67 0.82
CA PHE A 59 -9.93 3.75 1.53
C PHE A 59 -10.59 5.10 1.24
N PRO A 60 -10.55 6.05 2.18
CA PRO A 60 -11.03 7.40 1.94
C PRO A 60 -10.10 8.14 0.97
N ASP A 61 -10.67 9.03 0.16
CA ASP A 61 -9.92 9.81 -0.84
C ASP A 61 -8.88 10.76 -0.22
N SER A 62 -8.96 11.02 1.09
CA SER A 62 -8.03 11.89 1.81
C SER A 62 -6.65 11.29 2.04
N ILE A 63 -6.44 9.99 1.78
CA ILE A 63 -5.13 9.36 1.95
C ILE A 63 -4.12 9.98 0.98
N THR A 64 -3.04 10.49 1.57
CA THR A 64 -1.86 11.00 0.86
C THR A 64 -0.65 10.10 1.00
N MET A 65 -0.59 9.30 2.07
CA MET A 65 0.52 8.40 2.36
C MET A 65 0.03 7.05 2.85
N MET A 66 0.54 5.98 2.24
CA MET A 66 0.26 4.61 2.66
C MET A 66 1.53 3.79 2.78
N VAL A 67 1.66 3.07 3.88
CA VAL A 67 2.72 2.09 4.12
C VAL A 67 2.07 0.77 4.49
N LEU A 68 2.34 -0.26 3.70
CA LEU A 68 1.94 -1.64 3.95
C LEU A 68 3.21 -2.43 4.25
N TRP A 69 3.29 -3.04 5.43
CA TRP A 69 4.46 -3.78 5.88
C TRP A 69 4.09 -5.18 6.39
N LYS A 70 4.73 -6.23 5.87
CA LYS A 70 4.40 -7.62 6.24
C LYS A 70 2.91 -7.94 6.04
N SER A 71 2.29 -7.33 5.02
CA SER A 71 0.87 -7.46 4.74
C SER A 71 0.50 -8.78 4.06
N LYS A 72 1.47 -9.45 3.42
CA LYS A 72 1.31 -10.78 2.79
C LYS A 72 0.10 -10.89 1.84
N LEU A 73 -0.23 -9.81 1.12
CA LEU A 73 -1.34 -9.78 0.19
C LEU A 73 -1.11 -10.78 -0.95
N MET A 74 -2.15 -11.55 -1.29
CA MET A 74 -2.11 -12.50 -2.42
C MET A 74 -2.66 -11.87 -3.71
N GLU A 75 -3.59 -10.92 -3.60
CA GLU A 75 -4.13 -10.14 -4.71
C GLU A 75 -3.26 -8.90 -4.97
N ASP A 76 -3.07 -8.51 -6.24
CA ASP A 76 -2.33 -7.31 -6.60
C ASP A 76 -2.95 -6.07 -5.94
N PRO A 77 -2.21 -5.31 -5.10
CA PRO A 77 -2.75 -4.13 -4.45
C PRO A 77 -2.90 -2.93 -5.39
N MET A 78 -2.18 -2.88 -6.51
CA MET A 78 -2.06 -1.69 -7.35
C MET A 78 -3.39 -1.20 -7.95
N PRO A 79 -4.34 -2.05 -8.36
CA PRO A 79 -5.64 -1.59 -8.85
C PRO A 79 -6.45 -0.81 -7.80
N ILE A 80 -6.41 -1.22 -6.53
CA ILE A 80 -7.14 -0.54 -5.45
C ILE A 80 -6.40 0.73 -5.04
N LEU A 81 -5.08 0.64 -4.82
CA LEU A 81 -4.28 1.76 -4.36
C LEU A 81 -4.13 2.84 -5.43
N GLY A 82 -4.12 2.45 -6.70
CA GLY A 82 -4.02 3.33 -7.86
C GLY A 82 -5.25 4.17 -8.12
N MET A 83 -6.39 3.84 -7.49
CA MET A 83 -7.61 4.65 -7.57
C MET A 83 -7.61 5.81 -6.56
N LEU A 84 -6.67 5.85 -5.61
CA LEU A 84 -6.66 6.90 -4.59
C LEU A 84 -6.23 8.24 -5.19
N PRO A 85 -7.13 9.24 -5.23
CA PRO A 85 -6.90 10.44 -6.04
C PRO A 85 -5.82 11.36 -5.49
N ASN A 86 -5.54 11.28 -4.18
CA ASN A 86 -4.59 12.14 -3.48
C ASN A 86 -3.34 11.38 -2.98
N LEU A 87 -3.19 10.10 -3.30
CA LEU A 87 -2.05 9.30 -2.85
C LEU A 87 -0.77 9.81 -3.52
N ARG A 88 0.16 10.31 -2.70
CA ARG A 88 1.45 10.86 -3.12
C ARG A 88 2.61 9.95 -2.79
N ASN A 89 2.47 9.16 -1.72
CA ASN A 89 3.54 8.29 -1.30
C ASN A 89 3.02 6.90 -0.95
N LEU A 90 3.63 5.89 -1.57
CA LEU A 90 3.29 4.48 -1.36
C LEU A 90 4.54 3.68 -1.05
N GLU A 91 4.50 2.91 0.03
CA GLU A 91 5.53 1.93 0.38
C GLU A 91 4.89 0.56 0.57
N LEU A 92 5.42 -0.42 -0.17
CA LEU A 92 5.11 -1.83 -0.05
C LEU A 92 6.38 -2.54 0.43
N GLU A 93 6.41 -2.97 1.68
CA GLU A 93 7.53 -3.74 2.23
C GLU A 93 7.08 -5.12 2.70
N GLU A 94 7.59 -6.19 2.10
CA GLU A 94 7.15 -7.57 2.41
C GLU A 94 5.60 -7.67 2.37
N ALA A 95 4.97 -6.87 1.50
CA ALA A 95 3.55 -6.58 1.55
C ALA A 95 2.73 -7.44 0.58
N TYR A 96 3.36 -7.99 -0.45
CA TYR A 96 2.73 -8.70 -1.55
C TYR A 96 3.49 -10.00 -1.84
N GLU A 97 2.75 -11.08 -1.99
CA GLU A 97 3.23 -12.46 -2.15
C GLU A 97 2.92 -13.04 -3.54
N GLY A 98 2.35 -12.23 -4.44
CA GLY A 98 2.14 -12.61 -5.83
C GLY A 98 3.29 -12.20 -6.73
N LYS A 99 3.14 -12.52 -8.02
CA LYS A 99 4.21 -12.44 -9.02
C LYS A 99 4.15 -11.22 -9.92
N GLU A 100 3.00 -10.58 -10.00
CA GLU A 100 2.76 -9.52 -10.98
C GLU A 100 2.03 -8.36 -10.32
N ILE A 101 2.42 -7.14 -10.69
CA ILE A 101 1.68 -5.94 -10.35
C ILE A 101 1.31 -5.19 -11.62
N ALA A 102 0.10 -4.64 -11.68
CA ALA A 102 -0.43 -3.94 -12.83
C ALA A 102 -0.98 -2.56 -12.46
N CYS A 103 -0.44 -1.54 -13.10
CA CYS A 103 -0.88 -0.16 -12.98
C CYS A 103 -1.60 0.24 -14.28
N CYS A 104 -2.94 0.26 -14.23
CA CYS A 104 -3.81 0.58 -15.36
C CYS A 104 -3.72 2.06 -15.78
N ASP A 105 -4.36 2.40 -16.90
CA ASP A 105 -4.47 3.78 -17.35
C ASP A 105 -5.02 4.71 -16.28
N ASN A 106 -4.42 5.90 -16.18
CA ASN A 106 -4.75 6.96 -15.23
C ASN A 106 -4.66 6.55 -13.75
N SER A 107 -4.11 5.37 -13.43
CA SER A 107 -3.84 4.97 -12.05
C SER A 107 -2.73 5.84 -11.45
N PHE A 108 -2.82 6.09 -10.15
CA PHE A 108 -1.81 6.81 -9.37
C PHE A 108 -1.55 8.23 -9.90
N SER A 109 -2.60 9.01 -10.15
CA SER A 109 -2.53 10.33 -10.78
C SER A 109 -1.62 11.34 -10.04
N GLN A 110 -1.56 11.28 -8.71
CA GLN A 110 -0.75 12.15 -7.86
C GLN A 110 0.46 11.46 -7.21
N LEU A 111 0.76 10.20 -7.55
CA LEU A 111 1.84 9.47 -6.89
C LEU A 111 3.20 10.06 -7.25
N GLU A 112 3.92 10.52 -6.24
CA GLU A 112 5.24 11.15 -6.35
C GLU A 112 6.36 10.19 -5.95
N PHE A 113 6.14 9.32 -4.96
CA PHE A 113 7.15 8.40 -4.45
C PHE A 113 6.60 6.98 -4.30
N LEU A 114 7.27 6.01 -4.93
CA LEU A 114 6.96 4.59 -4.83
C LEU A 114 8.14 3.82 -4.25
N ARG A 115 7.89 3.02 -3.22
CA ARG A 115 8.86 2.05 -2.69
C ARG A 115 8.34 0.63 -2.79
N LEU A 116 9.17 -0.24 -3.35
CA LEU A 116 8.93 -1.67 -3.48
C LEU A 116 10.10 -2.41 -2.83
N HIS A 117 9.89 -2.87 -1.60
CA HIS A 117 10.93 -3.51 -0.80
C HIS A 117 10.54 -4.94 -0.42
N HIS A 118 11.51 -5.86 -0.44
CA HIS A 118 11.32 -7.25 0.01
C HIS A 118 10.10 -7.92 -0.65
N LEU A 119 9.87 -7.64 -1.93
CA LEU A 119 8.81 -8.28 -2.72
C LEU A 119 9.43 -9.50 -3.42
N ASP A 120 9.78 -10.50 -2.62
CA ASP A 120 10.65 -11.61 -3.04
C ASP A 120 10.08 -12.41 -4.22
N LYS A 121 8.75 -12.47 -4.37
CA LYS A 121 8.09 -13.23 -5.46
C LYS A 121 7.74 -12.39 -6.67
N LEU A 122 7.92 -11.07 -6.60
CA LEU A 122 7.55 -10.17 -7.68
C LEU A 122 8.48 -10.38 -8.89
N GLU A 123 7.90 -10.79 -10.01
CA GLU A 123 8.58 -11.10 -11.26
C GLU A 123 8.35 -10.00 -12.31
N THR A 124 7.12 -9.50 -12.40
CA THR A 124 6.71 -8.59 -13.48
C THR A 124 6.00 -7.34 -12.94
N TRP A 125 6.35 -6.19 -13.50
CA TRP A 125 5.63 -4.94 -13.29
C TRP A 125 5.08 -4.41 -14.61
N HIS A 126 3.75 -4.48 -14.76
CA HIS A 126 3.01 -3.88 -15.87
C HIS A 126 2.64 -2.44 -15.54
N LEU A 127 3.05 -1.51 -16.39
CA LEU A 127 2.78 -0.09 -16.22
C LEU A 127 2.23 0.49 -17.52
N SER A 128 0.99 0.97 -17.48
CA SER A 128 0.43 1.68 -18.62
C SER A 128 1.14 3.02 -18.87
N THR A 129 1.08 3.49 -20.11
CA THR A 129 1.71 4.75 -20.55
C THR A 129 1.22 5.98 -19.78
N SER A 130 -0.05 5.97 -19.35
CA SER A 130 -0.69 7.09 -18.63
C SER A 130 -0.70 6.94 -17.09
N ALA A 131 -0.21 5.81 -16.55
CA ALA A 131 -0.14 5.61 -15.10
C ALA A 131 0.92 6.52 -14.46
N MET A 132 0.83 6.82 -13.17
CA MET A 132 1.88 7.52 -12.38
C MET A 132 2.54 8.72 -13.10
N PRO A 133 1.80 9.71 -13.62
CA PRO A 133 2.37 10.82 -14.40
C PRO A 133 3.25 11.75 -13.54
N SER A 134 3.03 11.76 -12.22
CA SER A 134 3.65 12.69 -11.27
C SER A 134 4.86 12.10 -10.52
N ILE A 135 5.35 10.93 -10.93
CA ILE A 135 6.41 10.20 -10.22
C ILE A 135 7.72 11.02 -10.21
N LYS A 136 8.30 11.17 -9.01
CA LYS A 136 9.55 11.90 -8.76
C LYS A 136 10.64 10.98 -8.23
N GLY A 137 10.27 9.97 -7.45
CA GLY A 137 11.22 9.05 -6.85
C GLY A 137 10.74 7.60 -6.83
N LEU A 138 11.68 6.69 -7.07
CA LEU A 138 11.46 5.25 -7.04
C LEU A 138 12.56 4.58 -6.21
N ASP A 139 12.19 3.74 -5.26
CA ASP A 139 13.15 2.92 -4.49
C ASP A 139 12.74 1.45 -4.57
N ILE A 140 13.58 0.64 -5.21
CA ILE A 140 13.36 -0.80 -5.35
C ILE A 140 14.55 -1.51 -4.73
N LYS A 141 14.29 -2.27 -3.67
CA LYS A 141 15.32 -2.99 -2.92
C LYS A 141 14.84 -4.37 -2.56
N TYR A 142 15.75 -5.35 -2.63
CA TYR A 142 15.43 -6.73 -2.24
C TYR A 142 14.22 -7.31 -3.00
N CYS A 143 14.16 -7.07 -4.31
CA CYS A 143 13.18 -7.68 -5.22
C CYS A 143 13.94 -8.55 -6.24
N PRO A 144 14.51 -9.70 -5.82
CA PRO A 144 15.51 -10.45 -6.59
C PRO A 144 15.01 -11.01 -7.93
N HIS A 145 13.69 -11.19 -8.08
CA HIS A 145 13.09 -11.75 -9.30
C HIS A 145 12.47 -10.70 -10.22
N LEU A 146 12.49 -9.41 -9.85
CA LEU A 146 11.98 -8.33 -10.70
C LEU A 146 13.03 -7.97 -11.76
N TYR A 147 13.08 -8.76 -12.83
CA TYR A 147 14.10 -8.61 -13.88
C TYR A 147 13.85 -7.42 -14.81
N HIS A 148 12.58 -7.02 -14.97
CA HIS A 148 12.19 -6.00 -15.92
C HIS A 148 11.37 -4.89 -15.25
N ILE A 149 12.05 -3.77 -14.99
CA ILE A 149 11.41 -2.52 -14.59
C ILE A 149 10.91 -1.82 -15.87
N PRO A 150 9.65 -1.30 -15.89
CA PRO A 150 9.13 -0.54 -17.03
C PRO A 150 10.08 0.57 -17.46
N LYS A 151 10.27 0.75 -18.78
CA LYS A 151 11.24 1.70 -19.32
C LYS A 151 11.13 3.11 -18.72
N ARG A 152 9.91 3.63 -18.57
CA ARG A 152 9.64 4.96 -17.98
C ARG A 152 10.11 5.10 -16.53
N MET A 153 10.22 3.98 -15.81
CA MET A 153 10.64 3.94 -14.41
C MET A 153 12.16 3.84 -14.26
N GLN A 154 12.89 3.52 -15.33
CA GLN A 154 14.35 3.43 -15.30
C GLN A 154 15.02 4.81 -15.21
N ASP A 155 14.33 5.86 -15.68
CA ASP A 155 14.82 7.24 -15.69
C ASP A 155 14.43 8.04 -14.44
N VAL A 156 13.68 7.43 -13.50
CA VAL A 156 13.21 8.09 -12.28
C VAL A 156 14.32 8.10 -11.22
N GLU A 157 14.47 9.21 -10.49
CA GLU A 157 15.49 9.35 -9.45
C GLU A 157 15.34 8.30 -8.34
N ILE A 158 16.45 7.63 -8.01
CA ILE A 158 16.49 6.68 -6.88
C ILE A 158 16.66 7.47 -5.59
N THR A 159 15.60 7.55 -4.79
CA THR A 159 15.57 8.36 -3.56
C THR A 159 15.63 7.48 -2.30
N PRO A 160 16.78 7.43 -1.58
CA PRO A 160 16.94 6.56 -0.42
C PRO A 160 16.22 7.08 0.85
N PHE A 161 15.75 8.33 0.85
CA PHE A 161 15.12 8.95 2.02
C PHE A 161 13.70 9.40 1.71
N TRP A 162 12.79 9.20 2.66
CA TRP A 162 11.42 9.70 2.50
C TRP A 162 11.43 11.20 2.66
N PRO A 163 10.70 11.98 1.84
CA PRO A 163 10.45 13.35 2.18
C PRO A 163 9.64 13.36 3.48
N VAL A 164 10.33 13.63 4.58
CA VAL A 164 9.72 13.88 5.89
C VAL A 164 8.72 15.02 5.71
N SER A 165 7.44 14.65 5.75
CA SER A 165 6.29 15.54 5.77
C SER A 165 5.38 15.13 6.90
#